data_AF-A0A3L7DUW4-F1
#
_entry.id   AF-A0A3L7DUW4-F1
#
_cell.length_a   1.000
_cell.length_b   1.000
_cell.length_c   1.000
_cell.angle_alpha   90.00
_cell.angle_beta   90.00
_cell.angle_gamma   90.00
#
_symmetry.space_group_name_H-M   'P 1'
#
loop_
_entity.id
_entity.type
_entity.pdbx_description
1 polymer ?
#
loop_
_entity_poly.entity_id
_entity_poly.type
_entity_poly.pdbx_seq_one_letter_code
_entity_poly.pdbx_strand_id
1 'polypeptide(L)'
;MKRFDLTFKGDILPDHEPDQVRHGFAELFRIRDPLVLDELFSGDAFVLRSNLDRKAAADYYRRITDLGGVAQLVPSDRPAANSTSSAPEIFTRVSTPDPAALHFPRRGEIISVPSRREPPPEPIAKAHDPESEPEPEALLETVTDQLASEPPKEQVLARLRSLRHDAEAALASRVEQLQQMQDEIKSETSAALEQIKLQREEVLLASQDEFSRLQALEAQSREKLEQGMAALGEEEQAQQRQLEQQTKHADDEARSRIAASQSAAEQLHLDRDSCQREAENNIAQLEAQIAAVREQVLRDVAEFDQLIAAAEQARDQEAKALETRLESVQQDYDQALGHLQARRQEHEQQLESELEEIRTLREQTEHDREDKLTELWEREERAQHDAQERLRQLEETRKRQLEALEQRLARLKLEEEKLTSQP
;
A
#
# COMPACT_ATOMS: atom_id res chain seq x y z
N MET A 1 9.84 5.24 -18.02
CA MET A 1 10.79 5.24 -16.88
C MET A 1 10.00 4.89 -15.61
N LYS A 2 10.63 4.35 -14.56
CA LYS A 2 9.95 4.11 -13.27
C LYS A 2 9.66 5.44 -12.57
N ARG A 3 8.44 5.57 -12.03
CA ARG A 3 7.97 6.68 -11.17
C ARG A 3 8.12 6.29 -9.71
N PHE A 4 8.22 7.27 -8.82
CA PHE A 4 8.32 7.07 -7.37
C PHE A 4 7.43 8.03 -6.61
N ASP A 5 6.81 7.53 -5.55
CA ASP A 5 6.08 8.31 -4.56
C ASP A 5 6.96 8.46 -3.32
N LEU A 6 7.02 9.69 -2.81
CA LEU A 6 7.81 10.08 -1.65
C LEU A 6 6.90 10.09 -0.42
N THR A 7 7.14 9.15 0.49
CA THR A 7 6.35 8.98 1.72
C THR A 7 7.14 9.36 2.97
N PHE A 8 6.41 9.76 4.01
CA PHE A 8 6.95 10.18 5.30
C PHE A 8 6.01 9.73 6.42
N LYS A 9 6.56 9.54 7.63
CA LYS A 9 5.84 8.99 8.79
C LYS A 9 5.95 9.81 10.09
N GLY A 10 6.51 11.02 10.02
CA GLY A 10 6.87 11.78 11.22
C GLY A 10 8.19 11.36 11.88
N ASP A 11 8.86 10.31 11.38
CA ASP A 11 10.15 9.83 11.90
C ASP A 11 11.27 10.88 11.73
N ILE A 12 11.97 11.18 12.83
CA ILE A 12 13.08 12.15 12.93
C ILE A 12 14.37 11.43 13.32
N LEU A 13 15.50 11.85 12.75
CA LEU A 13 16.84 11.35 13.06
C LEU A 13 17.29 11.80 14.46
N PRO A 14 17.93 10.92 15.26
CA PRO A 14 18.18 11.15 16.69
C PRO A 14 19.09 12.34 17.02
N ASP A 15 19.87 12.82 16.05
CA ASP A 15 20.80 13.95 16.21
C ASP A 15 20.16 15.33 15.88
N HIS A 16 18.86 15.39 15.56
CA HIS A 16 18.18 16.62 15.11
C HIS A 16 17.07 17.08 16.07
N GLU A 17 16.99 18.39 16.33
CA GLU A 17 15.97 18.97 17.21
C GLU A 17 14.61 19.04 16.50
N PRO A 18 13.53 18.48 17.08
CA PRO A 18 12.28 18.24 16.36
C PRO A 18 11.60 19.52 15.85
N ASP A 19 11.70 20.63 16.58
CA ASP A 19 11.13 21.91 16.17
C ASP A 19 11.88 22.52 14.97
N GLN A 20 13.20 22.28 14.85
CA GLN A 20 13.97 22.67 13.66
C GLN A 20 13.56 21.84 12.44
N VAL A 21 13.40 20.52 12.60
CA VAL A 21 12.95 19.62 11.52
C VAL A 21 11.54 20.00 11.05
N ARG A 22 10.62 20.27 11.99
CA ARG A 22 9.26 20.77 11.72
C ARG A 22 9.30 22.08 10.92
N HIS A 23 10.11 23.06 11.34
CA HIS A 23 10.23 24.33 10.61
C HIS A 23 10.81 24.15 9.20
N GLY A 24 11.87 23.35 9.04
CA GLY A 24 12.46 23.04 7.74
C GLY A 24 11.51 22.32 6.79
N PHE A 25 10.65 21.43 7.30
CA PHE A 25 9.57 20.81 6.53
C PHE A 25 8.53 21.83 6.06
N ALA A 26 8.12 22.75 6.95
CA ALA A 26 7.17 23.81 6.61
C ALA A 26 7.72 24.72 5.50
N GLU A 27 9.00 25.08 5.53
CA GLU A 27 9.65 25.83 4.44
C GLU A 27 9.79 25.01 3.14
N LEU A 28 10.29 23.78 3.22
CA LEU A 28 10.56 22.93 2.05
C LEU A 28 9.29 22.61 1.25
N PHE A 29 8.17 22.37 1.94
CA PHE A 29 6.88 22.09 1.31
C PHE A 29 5.95 23.31 1.20
N ARG A 30 6.34 24.45 1.80
CA ARG A 30 5.58 25.71 1.87
C ARG A 30 4.25 25.61 2.63
N ILE A 31 4.19 24.71 3.60
CA ILE A 31 3.03 24.51 4.48
C ILE A 31 2.91 25.74 5.40
N ARG A 32 1.72 26.34 5.44
CA ARG A 32 1.43 27.54 6.26
C ARG A 32 0.51 27.28 7.44
N ASP A 33 -0.12 26.11 7.48
CA ASP A 33 -1.02 25.70 8.55
C ASP A 33 -0.26 24.80 9.53
N PRO A 34 -0.14 25.17 10.83
CA PRO A 34 0.53 24.34 11.81
C PRO A 34 -0.21 23.02 12.07
N LEU A 35 -1.54 22.95 11.88
CA LEU A 35 -2.31 21.72 12.11
C LEU A 35 -1.96 20.63 11.10
N VAL A 36 -1.73 21.00 9.84
CA VAL A 36 -1.26 20.09 8.78
C VAL A 36 0.17 19.62 9.08
N LEU A 37 0.99 20.47 9.70
CA LEU A 37 2.33 20.10 10.13
C LEU A 37 2.28 19.10 11.31
N ASP A 38 1.44 19.33 12.31
CA ASP A 38 1.24 18.38 13.41
C ASP A 38 0.66 17.03 12.93
N GLU A 39 -0.25 17.03 11.95
CA GLU A 39 -0.75 15.78 11.35
C GLU A 39 0.38 15.01 10.62
N LEU A 40 1.26 15.70 9.90
CA LEU A 40 2.42 15.08 9.22
C LEU A 40 3.46 14.47 10.18
N PHE A 41 3.52 14.94 11.42
CA PHE A 41 4.41 14.41 12.47
C PHE A 41 3.67 13.52 13.49
N SER A 42 2.46 13.04 13.16
CA SER A 42 1.63 12.21 14.04
C SER A 42 2.02 10.73 14.15
N GLY A 43 2.86 10.22 13.24
CA GLY A 43 3.18 8.79 13.09
C GLY A 43 2.53 8.11 11.87
N ASP A 44 1.48 8.72 11.31
CA ASP A 44 0.77 8.20 10.14
C ASP A 44 1.58 8.34 8.84
N ALA A 45 1.36 7.42 7.90
CA ALA A 45 2.08 7.40 6.62
C ALA A 45 1.41 8.31 5.58
N PHE A 46 2.07 9.44 5.28
CA PHE A 46 1.62 10.42 4.30
C PHE A 46 2.45 10.37 3.01
N VAL A 47 1.78 10.50 1.87
CA VAL A 47 2.43 10.79 0.58
C VAL A 47 2.68 12.30 0.50
N LEU A 48 3.95 12.72 0.53
CA LEU A 48 4.34 14.14 0.40
C LEU A 48 4.27 14.61 -1.06
N ARG A 49 4.71 13.76 -2.00
CA ARG A 49 4.68 13.97 -3.45
C ARG A 49 4.62 12.63 -4.18
N SER A 50 3.67 12.47 -5.09
CA SER A 50 3.53 11.30 -5.97
C SER A 50 4.10 11.54 -7.37
N ASN A 51 4.29 10.46 -8.14
CA ASN A 51 4.69 10.45 -9.55
C ASN A 51 6.02 11.17 -9.85
N LEU A 52 6.98 11.18 -8.93
CA LEU A 52 8.30 11.79 -9.14
C LEU A 52 9.15 10.97 -10.12
N ASP A 53 9.91 11.66 -10.98
CA ASP A 53 11.00 11.04 -11.75
C ASP A 53 12.18 10.71 -10.84
N ARG A 54 12.93 9.63 -11.14
CA ARG A 54 14.05 9.12 -10.32
C ARG A 54 15.01 10.21 -9.81
N LYS A 55 15.31 11.23 -10.63
CA LYS A 55 16.17 12.35 -10.23
C LYS A 55 15.49 13.23 -9.17
N ALA A 56 14.29 13.73 -9.45
CA ALA A 56 13.53 14.56 -8.51
C ALA A 56 13.22 13.82 -7.21
N ALA A 57 12.90 12.52 -7.28
CA ALA A 57 12.71 11.65 -6.13
C ALA A 57 13.95 11.60 -5.22
N ALA A 58 15.13 11.42 -5.80
CA ALA A 58 16.40 11.45 -5.06
C ALA A 58 16.73 12.85 -4.53
N ASP A 59 16.49 13.90 -5.31
CA ASP A 59 16.74 15.29 -4.90
C ASP A 59 15.87 15.71 -3.69
N TYR A 60 14.60 15.29 -3.65
CA TYR A 60 13.72 15.51 -2.49
C TYR A 60 14.04 14.60 -1.30
N TYR A 61 14.32 13.31 -1.53
CA TYR A 61 14.73 12.38 -0.47
C TYR A 61 15.94 12.92 0.30
N ARG A 62 16.99 13.36 -0.42
CA ARG A 62 18.17 13.96 0.19
C ARG A 62 17.82 15.19 1.02
N ARG A 63 17.07 16.15 0.48
CA ARG A 63 16.66 17.36 1.23
C ARG A 63 15.88 17.06 2.52
N ILE A 64 15.09 15.99 2.57
CA ILE A 64 14.42 15.57 3.80
C ILE A 64 15.43 14.98 4.80
N THR A 65 16.35 14.13 4.34
CA THR A 65 17.42 13.57 5.20
C THR A 65 18.37 14.66 5.70
N ASP A 66 18.74 15.62 4.85
CA ASP A 66 19.59 16.77 5.18
C ASP A 66 18.90 17.74 6.17
N LEU A 67 17.57 17.66 6.33
CA LEU A 67 16.77 18.36 7.34
C LEU A 67 16.48 17.52 8.60
N GLY A 68 16.97 16.28 8.68
CA GLY A 68 16.75 15.39 9.83
C GLY A 68 15.52 14.48 9.75
N GLY A 69 14.77 14.45 8.65
CA GLY A 69 13.59 13.58 8.49
C GLY A 69 13.90 12.24 7.81
N VAL A 70 13.16 11.19 8.17
CA VAL A 70 13.26 9.86 7.54
C VAL A 70 12.14 9.66 6.52
N ALA A 71 12.45 9.88 5.24
CA ALA A 71 11.55 9.60 4.12
C ALA A 71 11.72 8.17 3.57
N GLN A 72 10.72 7.69 2.82
CA GLN A 72 10.79 6.45 2.04
C GLN A 72 10.39 6.71 0.58
N LEU A 73 10.98 5.96 -0.35
CA LEU A 73 10.70 6.03 -1.79
C LEU A 73 10.02 4.75 -2.25
N VAL A 74 8.72 4.85 -2.52
CA VAL A 74 7.89 3.73 -2.99
C VAL A 74 7.77 3.80 -4.51
N PRO A 75 7.98 2.71 -5.27
CA PRO A 75 7.71 2.71 -6.71
C PRO A 75 6.21 2.93 -6.98
N SER A 76 5.86 3.85 -7.87
CA SER A 76 4.46 4.09 -8.25
C SER A 76 4.10 3.35 -9.55
N ASP A 77 3.15 2.41 -9.47
CA ASP A 77 2.62 1.67 -10.62
C ASP A 77 1.58 2.48 -11.44
N ARG A 78 1.33 3.74 -11.05
CA ARG A 78 0.34 4.61 -11.68
C ARG A 78 0.86 5.17 -13.02
N PRO A 79 0.15 4.97 -14.15
CA PRO A 79 0.62 5.44 -15.45
C PRO A 79 0.66 6.98 -15.53
N ALA A 80 1.66 7.51 -16.23
CA ALA A 80 1.94 8.94 -16.25
C ALA A 80 0.97 9.73 -17.13
N ALA A 81 0.04 10.45 -16.49
CA ALA A 81 -0.63 11.58 -17.12
C ALA A 81 0.37 12.76 -17.24
N ASN A 82 0.49 13.34 -18.44
CA ASN A 82 1.37 14.48 -18.67
C ASN A 82 0.79 15.77 -18.06
N SER A 83 1.41 16.28 -17.00
CA SER A 83 1.03 17.56 -16.39
C SER A 83 2.25 18.43 -16.05
N THR A 84 2.77 19.15 -17.06
CA THR A 84 3.64 20.31 -16.82
C THR A 84 2.82 21.48 -16.28
N SER A 85 2.53 21.46 -14.98
CA SER A 85 1.91 22.57 -14.25
C SER A 85 2.43 22.62 -12.81
N SER A 86 2.37 23.79 -12.19
CA SER A 86 2.76 24.01 -10.80
C SER A 86 1.73 23.45 -9.80
N ALA A 87 2.20 23.19 -8.57
CA ALA A 87 1.46 22.83 -7.34
C ALA A 87 0.12 23.58 -7.17
N PRO A 88 -0.90 23.01 -6.49
CA PRO A 88 -0.82 22.24 -5.23
C PRO A 88 -1.31 20.77 -5.31
N GLU A 89 -0.69 19.82 -4.58
CA GLU A 89 -1.15 19.21 -3.31
C GLU A 89 -2.12 18.04 -3.47
N ILE A 90 -1.70 16.86 -3.00
CA ILE A 90 -2.58 15.79 -2.49
C ILE A 90 -1.81 15.12 -1.33
N PHE A 91 -2.07 15.52 -0.08
CA PHE A 91 -1.65 14.76 1.09
C PHE A 91 -2.61 13.57 1.27
N THR A 92 -2.40 12.51 0.50
CA THR A 92 -3.20 11.27 0.64
C THR A 92 -2.72 10.48 1.86
N ARG A 93 -3.57 10.44 2.89
CA ARG A 93 -3.47 9.55 4.04
C ARG A 93 -3.80 8.12 3.60
N VAL A 94 -2.93 7.16 3.89
CA VAL A 94 -3.13 5.75 3.50
C VAL A 94 -3.99 5.05 4.56
N SER A 95 -5.31 5.17 4.44
CA SER A 95 -6.25 4.62 5.42
C SER A 95 -6.26 3.08 5.45
N THR A 96 -6.01 2.51 6.62
CA THR A 96 -6.50 1.17 6.98
C THR A 96 -8.01 1.23 7.31
N PRO A 97 -8.78 0.14 7.09
CA PRO A 97 -10.22 0.16 7.31
C PRO A 97 -10.61 0.07 8.81
N ASP A 98 -11.44 1.01 9.24
CA ASP A 98 -12.13 1.08 10.55
C ASP A 98 -13.33 0.11 10.63
N PRO A 99 -13.89 -0.17 11.84
CA PRO A 99 -15.25 0.32 12.08
C PRO A 99 -15.62 0.60 13.57
N ALA A 100 -15.63 1.87 14.04
CA ALA A 100 -16.14 2.21 15.38
C ALA A 100 -16.64 3.66 15.64
N ALA A 101 -17.17 4.44 14.67
CA ALA A 101 -17.78 5.75 14.99
C ALA A 101 -18.99 6.18 14.13
N LEU A 102 -20.22 5.99 14.65
CA LEU A 102 -21.42 6.71 14.21
C LEU A 102 -22.26 7.15 15.42
N HIS A 103 -22.41 8.46 15.62
CA HIS A 103 -23.35 9.06 16.56
C HIS A 103 -23.91 10.36 15.97
N PHE A 104 -25.23 10.45 15.84
CA PHE A 104 -25.95 11.70 15.52
C PHE A 104 -26.75 12.18 16.76
N PRO A 105 -26.94 13.50 16.95
CA PRO A 105 -27.55 14.04 18.16
C PRO A 105 -29.08 13.82 18.19
N ARG A 106 -29.63 13.66 19.40
CA ARG A 106 -31.09 13.69 19.63
C ARG A 106 -31.58 15.13 19.80
N ARG A 107 -32.73 15.43 19.21
CA ARG A 107 -33.46 16.70 19.34
C ARG A 107 -34.73 16.47 20.16
N GLY A 108 -34.93 17.23 21.24
CA GLY A 108 -36.14 17.10 22.06
C GLY A 108 -36.08 17.80 23.41
N GLU A 109 -36.21 19.12 23.41
CA GLU A 109 -36.63 19.88 24.60
C GLU A 109 -37.88 20.68 24.27
N ILE A 110 -38.86 20.61 25.16
CA ILE A 110 -40.12 21.37 25.12
C ILE A 110 -40.15 22.17 26.41
N ILE A 111 -40.06 23.50 26.32
CA ILE A 111 -40.18 24.39 27.48
C ILE A 111 -41.26 25.43 27.17
N SER A 112 -42.30 25.44 28.00
CA SER A 112 -43.50 26.27 27.83
C SER A 112 -43.25 27.72 28.23
N VAL A 113 -43.91 28.66 27.53
CA VAL A 113 -44.01 30.07 27.93
C VAL A 113 -45.17 30.23 28.93
N PRO A 114 -44.96 30.86 30.10
CA PRO A 114 -46.05 31.22 31.00
C PRO A 114 -46.31 32.74 31.10
N SER A 115 -47.56 33.06 31.43
CA SER A 115 -48.01 34.29 32.09
C SER A 115 -47.85 35.66 31.39
N ARG A 116 -48.98 36.21 30.93
CA ARG A 116 -49.37 37.58 31.29
C ARG A 116 -50.86 37.63 31.67
N ARG A 117 -51.14 37.94 32.94
CA ARG A 117 -52.47 38.28 33.47
C ARG A 117 -52.36 39.63 34.16
N GLU A 118 -53.24 40.57 33.82
CA GLU A 118 -53.59 41.78 34.56
C GLU A 118 -55.04 42.19 34.17
N PRO A 119 -55.74 43.06 34.92
CA PRO A 119 -57.08 42.69 35.40
C PRO A 119 -58.25 43.51 34.85
N PRO A 120 -59.50 43.02 35.03
CA PRO A 120 -60.71 43.83 35.05
C PRO A 120 -61.08 44.29 36.48
N PRO A 121 -61.66 45.49 36.68
CA PRO A 121 -62.19 45.93 37.96
C PRO A 121 -63.70 45.66 38.13
N GLU A 122 -64.08 45.16 39.32
CA GLU A 122 -65.41 45.36 39.96
C GLU A 122 -66.65 44.76 39.21
N PRO A 123 -67.94 44.86 39.63
CA PRO A 123 -68.52 45.67 40.74
C PRO A 123 -69.70 45.05 41.57
N ILE A 124 -70.27 45.89 42.46
CA ILE A 124 -71.60 45.86 43.13
C ILE A 124 -71.93 44.79 44.20
N ALA A 125 -72.06 45.25 45.46
CA ALA A 125 -73.18 44.97 46.38
C ALA A 125 -73.30 46.16 47.37
N LYS A 126 -74.38 46.95 47.43
CA LYS A 126 -75.75 46.67 47.92
C LYS A 126 -75.83 46.25 49.40
N ALA A 127 -76.23 47.18 50.26
CA ALA A 127 -77.14 46.95 51.39
C ALA A 127 -77.85 48.26 51.77
N HIS A 128 -79.18 48.24 51.81
CA HIS A 128 -79.99 49.07 52.71
C HIS A 128 -80.29 48.19 53.92
N ASP A 129 -80.44 48.77 55.12
CA ASP A 129 -81.36 48.30 56.16
C ASP A 129 -81.60 49.46 57.18
N PRO A 130 -82.60 49.37 58.09
CA PRO A 130 -83.35 50.57 58.52
C PRO A 130 -83.33 50.83 60.05
N GLU A 131 -84.46 51.33 60.59
CA GLU A 131 -84.82 51.57 62.00
C GLU A 131 -84.24 52.83 62.70
N SER A 132 -85.12 53.80 62.99
CA SER A 132 -85.15 54.64 64.21
C SER A 132 -86.34 55.63 64.20
N GLU A 133 -87.49 55.21 64.75
CA GLU A 133 -88.51 56.08 65.37
C GLU A 133 -88.20 56.23 66.89
N PRO A 134 -88.98 56.96 67.74
CA PRO A 134 -90.00 58.02 67.50
C PRO A 134 -89.45 59.41 67.95
N GLU A 135 -90.00 60.37 68.73
CA GLU A 135 -91.21 60.61 69.58
C GLU A 135 -91.62 62.12 69.53
N PRO A 136 -92.78 62.55 70.09
CA PRO A 136 -93.42 63.85 69.78
C PRO A 136 -93.57 64.80 71.01
N GLU A 137 -94.67 65.59 71.03
CA GLU A 137 -95.14 66.53 72.08
C GLU A 137 -94.38 67.89 72.19
N ALA A 138 -94.92 69.00 72.73
CA ALA A 138 -96.17 69.22 73.48
C ALA A 138 -96.73 70.67 73.27
N LEU A 139 -98.08 70.81 73.34
CA LEU A 139 -98.90 71.74 74.17
C LEU A 139 -98.40 73.19 74.51
N LEU A 140 -99.18 74.24 74.80
CA LEU A 140 -100.62 74.63 74.71
C LEU A 140 -100.72 76.13 75.16
N GLU A 141 -101.87 76.79 74.90
CA GLU A 141 -102.46 77.86 75.76
C GLU A 141 -101.70 79.20 75.97
N THR A 142 -102.27 80.29 76.54
CA THR A 142 -103.53 80.50 77.32
C THR A 142 -104.17 81.90 77.11
N VAL A 143 -105.48 82.03 77.39
CA VAL A 143 -106.20 83.11 78.14
C VAL A 143 -105.66 84.56 78.03
N THR A 144 -106.30 85.56 77.39
CA THR A 144 -107.63 86.22 77.57
C THR A 144 -107.84 87.07 78.84
N ASP A 145 -108.10 88.37 78.66
CA ASP A 145 -108.90 89.28 79.50
C ASP A 145 -109.30 90.50 78.62
N GLN A 146 -110.48 91.15 78.62
CA GLN A 146 -111.49 91.52 79.63
C GLN A 146 -110.98 92.55 80.66
N LEU A 147 -111.69 93.60 81.11
CA LEU A 147 -113.04 94.15 80.84
C LEU A 147 -112.89 95.72 80.93
N ALA A 148 -113.76 96.64 80.52
CA ALA A 148 -115.17 96.64 80.08
C ALA A 148 -115.34 97.72 78.95
N SER A 149 -116.43 98.48 78.71
CA SER A 149 -117.74 98.70 79.36
C SER A 149 -118.87 98.84 78.31
N GLU A 150 -120.12 98.98 78.79
CA GLU A 150 -121.39 98.78 78.06
C GLU A 150 -121.65 99.71 76.85
N PRO A 151 -121.94 99.12 75.68
CA PRO A 151 -123.06 99.54 74.83
C PRO A 151 -124.15 98.43 74.74
N PRO A 152 -125.37 98.72 74.23
CA PRO A 152 -126.55 97.89 74.51
C PRO A 152 -126.59 96.50 73.84
N LYS A 153 -127.39 95.61 74.47
CA LYS A 153 -127.43 94.14 74.29
C LYS A 153 -127.51 93.60 72.86
N GLU A 154 -128.03 94.34 71.89
CA GLU A 154 -128.21 93.86 70.52
C GLU A 154 -126.87 93.68 69.77
N GLN A 155 -125.85 94.50 70.07
CA GLN A 155 -124.56 94.42 69.38
C GLN A 155 -123.74 93.18 69.76
N VAL A 156 -123.91 92.64 70.98
CA VAL A 156 -123.16 91.47 71.47
C VAL A 156 -123.57 90.19 70.71
N LEU A 157 -124.88 90.03 70.43
CA LEU A 157 -125.39 88.92 69.62
C LEU A 157 -124.97 89.00 68.15
N ALA A 158 -124.76 90.21 67.61
CA ALA A 158 -124.18 90.37 66.29
C ALA A 158 -122.68 90.00 66.27
N ARG A 159 -121.91 90.46 67.26
CA ARG A 159 -120.45 90.25 67.32
C ARG A 159 -120.04 88.80 67.59
N LEU A 160 -120.81 88.06 68.39
CA LEU A 160 -120.63 86.60 68.55
C LEU A 160 -120.97 85.82 67.26
N ARG A 161 -121.91 86.32 66.45
CA ARG A 161 -122.24 85.73 65.15
C ARG A 161 -121.17 86.04 64.10
N SER A 162 -120.59 87.25 64.08
CA SER A 162 -119.42 87.52 63.24
C SER A 162 -118.26 86.63 63.66
N LEU A 163 -117.79 86.67 64.91
CA LEU A 163 -116.62 85.89 65.34
C LEU A 163 -116.77 84.38 65.09
N ARG A 164 -117.98 83.84 65.22
CA ARG A 164 -118.26 82.46 64.81
C ARG A 164 -118.14 82.27 63.28
N HIS A 165 -118.73 83.15 62.48
CA HIS A 165 -118.67 83.07 61.02
C HIS A 165 -117.27 83.33 60.46
N ASP A 166 -116.52 84.25 61.07
CA ASP A 166 -115.12 84.57 60.80
C ASP A 166 -114.22 83.36 61.12
N ALA A 167 -114.48 82.67 62.24
CA ALA A 167 -113.79 81.42 62.60
C ALA A 167 -114.20 80.23 61.72
N GLU A 168 -115.47 80.10 61.35
CA GLU A 168 -115.97 79.08 60.40
C GLU A 168 -115.38 79.32 59.00
N ALA A 169 -115.24 80.58 58.56
CA ALA A 169 -114.60 80.94 57.30
C ALA A 169 -113.07 80.72 57.34
N ALA A 170 -112.41 81.01 58.46
CA ALA A 170 -110.99 80.70 58.64
C ALA A 170 -110.73 79.18 58.70
N LEU A 171 -111.64 78.40 59.30
CA LEU A 171 -111.59 76.94 59.23
C LEU A 171 -111.85 76.42 57.81
N ALA A 172 -112.87 76.94 57.12
CA ALA A 172 -113.16 76.57 55.74
C ALA A 172 -111.97 76.88 54.81
N SER A 173 -111.42 78.09 54.87
CA SER A 173 -110.24 78.50 54.11
C SER A 173 -109.00 77.67 54.44
N ARG A 174 -108.80 77.29 55.71
CA ARG A 174 -107.66 76.44 56.11
C ARG A 174 -107.87 74.96 55.75
N VAL A 175 -109.11 74.49 55.69
CA VAL A 175 -109.47 73.18 55.13
C VAL A 175 -109.31 73.18 53.62
N GLU A 176 -109.72 74.24 52.90
CA GLU A 176 -109.42 74.41 51.47
C GLU A 176 -107.91 74.45 51.22
N GLN A 177 -107.14 75.20 52.01
CA GLN A 177 -105.68 75.26 51.86
C GLN A 177 -105.01 73.91 52.16
N LEU A 178 -105.48 73.17 53.17
CA LEU A 178 -105.01 71.81 53.45
C LEU A 178 -105.42 70.82 52.35
N GLN A 179 -106.63 70.94 51.80
CA GLN A 179 -107.13 70.14 50.68
C GLN A 179 -106.30 70.42 49.42
N GLN A 180 -106.03 71.70 49.13
CA GLN A 180 -105.23 72.16 48.01
C GLN A 180 -103.79 71.67 48.11
N MET A 181 -103.13 71.82 49.27
CA MET A 181 -101.81 71.21 49.50
C MET A 181 -101.86 69.67 49.42
N GLN A 182 -102.94 69.02 49.88
CA GLN A 182 -103.06 67.57 49.79
C GLN A 182 -103.24 67.09 48.35
N ASP A 183 -103.95 67.85 47.51
CA ASP A 183 -104.17 67.55 46.11
C ASP A 183 -102.96 67.95 45.24
N GLU A 184 -102.22 69.00 45.61
CA GLU A 184 -100.89 69.31 45.09
C GLU A 184 -99.93 68.17 45.40
N ILE A 185 -99.79 67.74 46.66
CA ILE A 185 -98.93 66.60 47.05
C ILE A 185 -99.35 65.29 46.36
N LYS A 186 -100.64 65.00 46.19
CA LYS A 186 -101.11 63.85 45.39
C LYS A 186 -100.68 64.01 43.92
N SER A 187 -100.81 65.20 43.34
CA SER A 187 -100.41 65.45 41.95
C SER A 187 -98.89 65.28 41.77
N GLU A 188 -98.08 65.88 42.64
CA GLU A 188 -96.62 65.79 42.61
C GLU A 188 -96.12 64.36 42.86
N THR A 189 -96.66 63.65 43.87
CA THR A 189 -96.29 62.25 44.12
C THR A 189 -96.75 61.32 43.00
N SER A 190 -97.91 61.57 42.37
CA SER A 190 -98.33 60.82 41.18
C SER A 190 -97.43 61.08 39.97
N ALA A 191 -97.06 62.34 39.71
CA ALA A 191 -96.18 62.73 38.62
C ALA A 191 -94.74 62.20 38.83
N ALA A 192 -94.24 62.23 40.07
CA ALA A 192 -92.95 61.62 40.42
C ALA A 192 -92.99 60.10 40.25
N LEU A 193 -94.08 59.43 40.65
CA LEU A 193 -94.26 57.99 40.40
C LEU A 193 -94.37 57.65 38.91
N GLU A 194 -94.95 58.51 38.08
CA GLU A 194 -94.96 58.32 36.62
C GLU A 194 -93.59 58.59 35.99
N GLN A 195 -92.84 59.61 36.43
CA GLN A 195 -91.45 59.80 36.02
C GLN A 195 -90.57 58.60 36.40
N ILE A 196 -90.74 58.03 37.62
CA ILE A 196 -90.02 56.83 38.06
C ILE A 196 -90.42 55.59 37.24
N LYS A 197 -91.69 55.45 36.84
CA LYS A 197 -92.11 54.37 35.92
C LYS A 197 -91.46 54.53 34.55
N LEU A 198 -91.52 55.73 33.96
CA LEU A 198 -90.94 56.04 32.65
C LEU A 198 -89.42 55.80 32.64
N GLN A 199 -88.69 56.30 33.65
CA GLN A 199 -87.26 56.03 33.82
C GLN A 199 -86.96 54.54 34.01
N ARG A 200 -87.81 53.80 34.75
CA ARG A 200 -87.65 52.35 34.91
C ARG A 200 -87.90 51.60 33.60
N GLU A 201 -88.88 52.00 32.81
CA GLU A 201 -89.19 51.40 31.51
C GLU A 201 -88.10 51.71 30.48
N GLU A 202 -87.57 52.94 30.47
CA GLU A 202 -86.42 53.36 29.68
C GLU A 202 -85.14 52.56 30.04
N VAL A 203 -84.83 52.41 31.34
CA VAL A 203 -83.69 51.61 31.80
C VAL A 203 -83.87 50.12 31.50
N LEU A 204 -85.09 49.58 31.62
CA LEU A 204 -85.37 48.19 31.25
C LEU A 204 -85.17 47.96 29.74
N LEU A 205 -85.72 48.85 28.89
CA LEU A 205 -85.56 48.78 27.44
C LEU A 205 -84.08 48.89 27.04
N ALA A 206 -83.35 49.87 27.59
CA ALA A 206 -81.91 50.02 27.36
C ALA A 206 -81.13 48.76 27.79
N SER A 207 -81.45 48.16 28.94
CA SER A 207 -80.80 46.91 29.37
C SER A 207 -81.12 45.71 28.48
N GLN A 208 -82.31 45.68 27.86
CA GLN A 208 -82.73 44.65 26.92
C GLN A 208 -82.05 44.82 25.55
N ASP A 209 -81.87 46.06 25.08
CA ASP A 209 -81.10 46.39 23.89
C ASP A 209 -79.60 46.09 24.09
N GLU A 210 -79.03 46.43 25.25
CA GLU A 210 -77.64 46.08 25.57
C GLU A 210 -77.44 44.57 25.69
N PHE A 211 -78.35 43.83 26.32
CA PHE A 211 -78.30 42.37 26.36
C PHE A 211 -78.37 41.77 24.94
N SER A 212 -79.28 42.26 24.10
CA SER A 212 -79.43 41.81 22.71
C SER A 212 -78.17 42.12 21.88
N ARG A 213 -77.56 43.29 22.08
CA ARG A 213 -76.30 43.69 21.46
C ARG A 213 -75.12 42.83 21.91
N LEU A 214 -75.02 42.51 23.20
CA LEU A 214 -73.99 41.62 23.74
C LEU A 214 -74.16 40.19 23.24
N GLN A 215 -75.39 39.67 23.19
CA GLN A 215 -75.69 38.36 22.64
C GLN A 215 -75.36 38.27 21.14
N ALA A 216 -75.62 39.34 20.37
CA ALA A 216 -75.23 39.42 18.96
C ALA A 216 -73.69 39.48 18.77
N LEU A 217 -72.98 40.19 19.64
CA LEU A 217 -71.51 40.24 19.65
C LEU A 217 -70.88 38.90 20.06
N GLU A 218 -71.49 38.18 21.00
CA GLU A 218 -71.06 36.82 21.38
C GLU A 218 -71.33 35.81 20.27
N ALA A 219 -72.50 35.86 19.63
CA ALA A 219 -72.79 35.03 18.47
C ALA A 219 -71.78 35.29 17.33
N GLN A 220 -71.47 36.55 17.04
CA GLN A 220 -70.48 36.92 16.03
C GLN A 220 -69.04 36.50 16.42
N SER A 221 -68.67 36.51 17.71
CA SER A 221 -67.34 36.07 18.14
C SER A 221 -67.19 34.55 18.09
N ARG A 222 -68.25 33.80 18.45
CA ARG A 222 -68.34 32.34 18.27
C ARG A 222 -68.27 31.96 16.79
N GLU A 223 -69.06 32.60 15.93
CA GLU A 223 -69.05 32.36 14.48
C GLU A 223 -67.66 32.60 13.87
N LYS A 224 -66.99 33.70 14.23
CA LYS A 224 -65.61 33.98 13.80
C LYS A 224 -64.60 32.96 14.31
N LEU A 225 -64.78 32.44 15.52
CA LEU A 225 -63.93 31.40 16.10
C LEU A 225 -64.15 30.05 15.40
N GLU A 226 -65.41 29.67 15.13
CA GLU A 226 -65.75 28.46 14.37
C GLU A 226 -65.21 28.52 12.94
N GLN A 227 -65.35 29.67 12.25
CA GLN A 227 -64.74 29.93 10.94
C GLN A 227 -63.21 29.83 10.98
N GLY A 228 -62.57 30.42 11.99
CA GLY A 228 -61.11 30.36 12.17
C GLY A 228 -60.59 28.94 12.46
N MET A 229 -61.29 28.18 13.31
CA MET A 229 -60.96 26.79 13.63
C MET A 229 -61.19 25.86 12.42
N ALA A 230 -62.23 26.11 11.62
CA ALA A 230 -62.47 25.38 10.38
C ALA A 230 -61.36 25.64 9.35
N ALA A 231 -60.98 26.90 9.14
CA ALA A 231 -59.88 27.27 8.23
C ALA A 231 -58.54 26.65 8.66
N LEU A 232 -58.20 26.73 9.95
CA LEU A 232 -56.99 26.09 10.49
C LEU A 232 -57.02 24.56 10.34
N GLY A 233 -58.20 23.92 10.49
CA GLY A 233 -58.36 22.49 10.27
C GLY A 233 -58.25 22.07 8.80
N GLU A 234 -58.64 22.92 7.85
CA GLU A 234 -58.41 22.72 6.42
C GLU A 234 -56.92 22.91 6.05
N GLU A 235 -56.26 23.94 6.61
CA GLU A 235 -54.81 24.17 6.44
C GLU A 235 -53.97 23.02 7.03
N GLU A 236 -54.29 22.54 8.24
CA GLU A 236 -53.60 21.41 8.88
C GLU A 236 -53.77 20.13 8.06
N GLN A 237 -54.98 19.83 7.58
CA GLN A 237 -55.21 18.69 6.69
C GLN A 237 -54.51 18.83 5.34
N ALA A 238 -54.42 20.03 4.77
CA ALA A 238 -53.68 20.27 3.54
C ALA A 238 -52.18 20.03 3.74
N GLN A 239 -51.60 20.57 4.83
CA GLN A 239 -50.20 20.36 5.20
C GLN A 239 -49.90 18.89 5.49
N GLN A 240 -50.77 18.18 6.24
CA GLN A 240 -50.58 16.75 6.50
C GLN A 240 -50.58 15.94 5.20
N ARG A 241 -51.56 16.17 4.30
CA ARG A 241 -51.63 15.47 3.00
C ARG A 241 -50.39 15.77 2.14
N GLN A 242 -49.89 17.00 2.16
CA GLN A 242 -48.65 17.38 1.45
C GLN A 242 -47.42 16.68 2.04
N LEU A 243 -47.27 16.66 3.36
CA LEU A 243 -46.16 15.98 4.03
C LEU A 243 -46.21 14.46 3.78
N GLU A 244 -47.39 13.84 3.88
CA GLU A 244 -47.57 12.42 3.55
C GLU A 244 -47.18 12.09 2.10
N GLN A 245 -47.51 12.97 1.14
CA GLN A 245 -47.09 12.80 -0.27
C GLN A 245 -45.56 12.94 -0.42
N GLN A 246 -44.95 13.90 0.27
CA GLN A 246 -43.49 14.09 0.26
C GLN A 246 -42.76 12.91 0.89
N THR A 247 -43.25 12.35 2.01
CA THR A 247 -42.68 11.15 2.63
C THR A 247 -42.79 9.94 1.71
N LYS A 248 -43.96 9.68 1.12
CA LYS A 248 -44.17 8.56 0.17
C LYS A 248 -43.24 8.68 -1.04
N HIS A 249 -43.12 9.87 -1.62
CA HIS A 249 -42.21 10.13 -2.74
C HIS A 249 -40.73 9.91 -2.36
N ALA A 250 -40.31 10.35 -1.17
CA ALA A 250 -38.94 10.13 -0.69
C ALA A 250 -38.64 8.65 -0.40
N ASP A 251 -39.60 7.91 0.17
CA ASP A 251 -39.49 6.46 0.39
C ASP A 251 -39.36 5.69 -0.93
N ASP A 252 -40.18 6.01 -1.93
CA ASP A 252 -40.15 5.34 -3.24
C ASP A 252 -38.90 5.71 -4.05
N GLU A 253 -38.39 6.95 -3.93
CA GLU A 253 -37.06 7.30 -4.44
C GLU A 253 -35.94 6.53 -3.73
N ALA A 254 -35.96 6.44 -2.39
CA ALA A 254 -34.95 5.73 -1.62
C ALA A 254 -34.93 4.23 -1.99
N ARG A 255 -36.10 3.59 -2.09
CA ARG A 255 -36.25 2.22 -2.58
C ARG A 255 -35.71 2.03 -3.99
N SER A 256 -36.02 2.95 -4.90
CA SER A 256 -35.53 2.91 -6.29
C SER A 256 -34.01 3.03 -6.36
N ARG A 257 -33.42 3.93 -5.57
CA ARG A 257 -31.96 4.10 -5.46
C ARG A 257 -31.27 2.88 -4.84
N ILE A 258 -31.87 2.27 -3.81
CA ILE A 258 -31.37 1.04 -3.18
C ILE A 258 -31.40 -0.12 -4.19
N ALA A 259 -32.52 -0.34 -4.88
CA ALA A 259 -32.64 -1.39 -5.89
C ALA A 259 -31.63 -1.21 -7.05
N ALA A 260 -31.42 0.03 -7.51
CA ALA A 260 -30.42 0.34 -8.52
C ALA A 260 -28.97 0.13 -8.02
N SER A 261 -28.67 0.42 -6.75
CA SER A 261 -27.36 0.11 -6.16
C SER A 261 -27.13 -1.38 -5.94
N GLN A 262 -28.19 -2.15 -5.65
CA GLN A 262 -28.14 -3.59 -5.48
C GLN A 262 -27.85 -4.28 -6.81
N SER A 263 -28.58 -3.96 -7.88
CA SER A 263 -28.31 -4.53 -9.20
C SER A 263 -26.96 -4.12 -9.78
N ALA A 264 -26.48 -2.91 -9.49
CA ALA A 264 -25.11 -2.49 -9.82
C ALA A 264 -24.05 -3.29 -9.04
N ALA A 265 -24.28 -3.59 -7.76
CA ALA A 265 -23.38 -4.42 -6.96
C ALA A 265 -23.39 -5.89 -7.42
N GLU A 266 -24.56 -6.45 -7.75
CA GLU A 266 -24.70 -7.78 -8.34
C GLU A 266 -23.95 -7.90 -9.68
N GLN A 267 -24.08 -6.90 -10.56
CA GLN A 267 -23.33 -6.85 -11.81
C GLN A 267 -21.81 -6.79 -11.56
N LEU A 268 -21.34 -5.93 -10.65
CA LEU A 268 -19.92 -5.86 -10.31
C LEU A 268 -19.38 -7.16 -9.69
N HIS A 269 -20.21 -7.92 -8.97
CA HIS A 269 -19.84 -9.26 -8.51
C HIS A 269 -19.74 -10.26 -9.66
N LEU A 270 -20.68 -10.25 -10.61
CA LEU A 270 -20.63 -11.10 -11.81
C LEU A 270 -19.42 -10.78 -12.70
N ASP A 271 -19.14 -9.49 -12.92
CA ASP A 271 -17.99 -9.03 -13.70
C ASP A 271 -16.67 -9.42 -13.04
N ARG A 272 -16.53 -9.21 -11.71
CA ARG A 272 -15.39 -9.66 -10.92
C ARG A 272 -15.17 -11.17 -11.07
N ASP A 273 -16.23 -11.96 -10.92
CA ASP A 273 -16.15 -13.41 -10.98
C ASP A 273 -15.86 -13.93 -12.40
N SER A 274 -16.24 -13.19 -13.45
CA SER A 274 -15.80 -13.47 -14.83
C SER A 274 -14.29 -13.20 -14.99
N CYS A 275 -13.84 -12.00 -14.62
CA CYS A 275 -12.43 -11.62 -14.67
C CYS A 275 -11.53 -12.56 -13.85
N GLN A 276 -12.01 -13.04 -12.69
CA GLN A 276 -11.29 -14.04 -11.89
C GLN A 276 -11.16 -15.38 -12.63
N ARG A 277 -12.26 -15.92 -13.21
CA ARG A 277 -12.21 -17.16 -14.00
C ARG A 277 -11.34 -17.02 -15.24
N GLU A 278 -11.35 -15.86 -15.89
CA GLU A 278 -10.45 -15.57 -17.02
C GLU A 278 -8.99 -15.57 -16.58
N ALA A 279 -8.67 -14.96 -15.45
CA ALA A 279 -7.32 -14.99 -14.87
C ALA A 279 -6.89 -16.41 -14.48
N GLU A 280 -7.75 -17.18 -13.81
CA GLU A 280 -7.49 -18.58 -13.43
C GLU A 280 -7.25 -19.48 -14.66
N ASN A 281 -8.06 -19.34 -15.71
CA ASN A 281 -7.87 -20.05 -16.98
C ASN A 281 -6.55 -19.67 -17.66
N ASN A 282 -6.20 -18.38 -17.68
CA ASN A 282 -4.94 -17.91 -18.27
C ASN A 282 -3.71 -18.41 -17.48
N ILE A 283 -3.78 -18.45 -16.15
CA ILE A 283 -2.74 -19.02 -15.29
C ILE A 283 -2.57 -20.51 -15.59
N ALA A 284 -3.65 -21.29 -15.59
CA ALA A 284 -3.60 -22.72 -15.88
C ALA A 284 -3.03 -23.04 -17.28
N GLN A 285 -3.34 -22.21 -18.29
CA GLN A 285 -2.74 -22.34 -19.64
C GLN A 285 -1.22 -22.06 -19.63
N LEU A 286 -0.77 -21.02 -18.93
CA LEU A 286 0.65 -20.69 -18.81
C LEU A 286 1.42 -21.74 -18.01
N GLU A 287 0.85 -22.28 -16.94
CA GLU A 287 1.44 -23.37 -16.16
C GLU A 287 1.58 -24.65 -17.01
N ALA A 288 0.57 -25.00 -17.81
CA ALA A 288 0.64 -26.12 -18.74
C ALA A 288 1.72 -25.91 -19.83
N GLN A 289 1.85 -24.70 -20.38
CA GLN A 289 2.92 -24.36 -21.33
C GLN A 289 4.31 -24.47 -20.68
N ILE A 290 4.48 -23.94 -19.46
CA ILE A 290 5.73 -24.04 -18.70
C ILE A 290 6.09 -25.50 -18.39
N ALA A 291 5.11 -26.34 -18.04
CA ALA A 291 5.33 -27.77 -17.83
C ALA A 291 5.77 -28.48 -19.12
N ALA A 292 5.10 -28.24 -20.24
CA ALA A 292 5.45 -28.84 -21.53
C ALA A 292 6.86 -28.41 -22.02
N VAL A 293 7.22 -27.13 -21.88
CA VAL A 293 8.56 -26.64 -22.24
C VAL A 293 9.63 -27.24 -21.33
N ARG A 294 9.38 -27.40 -20.02
CA ARG A 294 10.30 -28.08 -19.10
C ARG A 294 10.49 -29.55 -19.46
N GLU A 295 9.42 -30.26 -19.79
CA GLU A 295 9.51 -31.66 -20.22
C GLU A 295 10.31 -31.80 -21.52
N GLN A 296 10.08 -30.91 -22.49
CA GLN A 296 10.84 -30.93 -23.74
C GLN A 296 12.34 -30.67 -23.50
N VAL A 297 12.70 -29.65 -22.71
CA VAL A 297 14.11 -29.38 -22.37
C VAL A 297 14.77 -30.56 -21.65
N LEU A 298 14.04 -31.30 -20.80
CA LEU A 298 14.57 -32.52 -20.17
C LEU A 298 14.81 -33.66 -21.18
N ARG A 299 13.99 -33.79 -22.23
CA ARG A 299 14.23 -34.72 -23.34
C ARG A 299 15.42 -34.28 -24.17
N ASP A 300 15.47 -33.01 -24.58
CA ASP A 300 16.55 -32.44 -25.39
C ASP A 300 17.92 -32.64 -24.71
N VAL A 301 18.01 -32.36 -23.40
CA VAL A 301 19.22 -32.60 -22.59
C VAL A 301 19.59 -34.09 -22.55
N ALA A 302 18.61 -34.98 -22.31
CA ALA A 302 18.87 -36.42 -22.29
C ALA A 302 19.30 -36.98 -23.66
N GLU A 303 18.87 -36.38 -24.78
CA GLU A 303 19.36 -36.68 -26.13
C GLU A 303 20.80 -36.18 -26.33
N PHE A 304 21.13 -34.97 -25.88
CA PHE A 304 22.51 -34.47 -25.92
C PHE A 304 23.47 -35.30 -25.06
N ASP A 305 23.08 -35.69 -23.84
CA ASP A 305 23.89 -36.55 -22.96
C ASP A 305 24.18 -37.92 -23.61
N GLN A 306 23.19 -38.50 -24.30
CA GLN A 306 23.36 -39.74 -25.07
C GLN A 306 24.32 -39.57 -26.25
N LEU A 307 24.20 -38.46 -26.99
CA LEU A 307 25.10 -38.15 -28.11
C LEU A 307 26.54 -37.90 -27.66
N ILE A 308 26.75 -37.23 -26.51
CA ILE A 308 28.06 -37.03 -25.89
C ILE A 308 28.65 -38.38 -25.48
N ALA A 309 27.90 -39.20 -24.73
CA ALA A 309 28.37 -40.51 -24.28
C ALA A 309 28.71 -41.45 -25.46
N ALA A 310 27.93 -41.40 -26.55
CA ALA A 310 28.21 -42.16 -27.76
C ALA A 310 29.49 -41.67 -28.49
N ALA A 311 29.71 -40.34 -28.56
CA ALA A 311 30.91 -39.76 -29.15
C ALA A 311 32.17 -40.07 -28.33
N GLU A 312 32.09 -40.02 -26.99
CA GLU A 312 33.18 -40.41 -26.10
C GLU A 312 33.51 -41.90 -26.26
N GLN A 313 32.50 -42.77 -26.29
CA GLN A 313 32.71 -44.22 -26.52
C GLN A 313 33.33 -44.51 -27.89
N ALA A 314 32.93 -43.79 -28.95
CA ALA A 314 33.52 -43.94 -30.28
C ALA A 314 35.00 -43.50 -30.27
N ARG A 315 35.30 -42.32 -29.71
CA ARG A 315 36.67 -41.81 -29.57
C ARG A 315 37.57 -42.77 -28.78
N ASP A 316 37.05 -43.34 -27.69
CA ASP A 316 37.81 -44.27 -26.84
C ASP A 316 37.98 -45.66 -27.47
N GLN A 317 37.12 -46.05 -28.41
CA GLN A 317 37.32 -47.22 -29.27
C GLN A 317 38.39 -46.94 -30.34
N GLU A 318 38.33 -45.78 -31.00
CA GLU A 318 39.35 -45.35 -31.96
C GLU A 318 40.74 -45.23 -31.31
N ALA A 319 40.83 -44.67 -30.11
CA ALA A 319 42.07 -44.56 -29.35
C ALA A 319 42.71 -45.95 -29.10
N LYS A 320 41.93 -46.94 -28.67
CA LYS A 320 42.40 -48.33 -28.45
C LYS A 320 42.76 -49.05 -29.75
N ALA A 321 42.03 -48.78 -30.84
CA ALA A 321 42.35 -49.29 -32.17
C ALA A 321 43.65 -48.69 -32.74
N LEU A 322 43.96 -47.44 -32.40
CA LEU A 322 45.24 -46.81 -32.72
C LEU A 322 46.38 -47.31 -31.81
N GLU A 323 46.13 -47.50 -30.52
CA GLU A 323 47.09 -48.02 -29.54
C GLU A 323 47.57 -49.42 -29.92
N THR A 324 46.65 -50.37 -30.10
CA THR A 324 46.96 -51.76 -30.56
C THR A 324 47.65 -51.80 -31.93
N ARG A 325 47.38 -50.84 -32.82
CA ARG A 325 48.08 -50.70 -34.11
C ARG A 325 49.48 -50.10 -33.96
N LEU A 326 49.71 -49.23 -32.98
CA LEU A 326 51.05 -48.74 -32.66
C LEU A 326 51.88 -49.86 -32.04
N GLU A 327 51.30 -50.66 -31.14
CA GLU A 327 51.94 -51.86 -30.58
C GLU A 327 52.31 -52.86 -31.67
N SER A 328 51.42 -53.16 -32.62
CA SER A 328 51.73 -54.10 -33.71
C SER A 328 52.86 -53.58 -34.61
N VAL A 329 52.83 -52.30 -34.99
CA VAL A 329 53.88 -51.67 -35.82
C VAL A 329 55.22 -51.59 -35.08
N GLN A 330 55.22 -51.43 -33.76
CA GLN A 330 56.44 -51.52 -32.93
C GLN A 330 56.98 -52.96 -32.92
N GLN A 331 56.12 -53.96 -32.73
CA GLN A 331 56.52 -55.38 -32.78
C GLN A 331 57.07 -55.79 -34.16
N ASP A 332 56.46 -55.32 -35.25
CA ASP A 332 56.95 -55.53 -36.62
C ASP A 332 58.32 -54.87 -36.84
N TYR A 333 58.51 -53.65 -36.31
CA TYR A 333 59.76 -52.90 -36.38
C TYR A 333 60.90 -53.58 -35.61
N ASP A 334 60.65 -54.01 -34.37
CA ASP A 334 61.64 -54.68 -33.53
C ASP A 334 62.02 -56.06 -34.10
N GLN A 335 61.07 -56.80 -34.66
CA GLN A 335 61.35 -58.03 -35.43
C GLN A 335 62.24 -57.75 -36.65
N ALA A 336 61.92 -56.73 -37.44
CA ALA A 336 62.71 -56.34 -38.61
C ALA A 336 64.14 -55.90 -38.22
N LEU A 337 64.30 -55.15 -37.13
CA LEU A 337 65.61 -54.82 -36.57
C LEU A 337 66.37 -56.07 -36.12
N GLY A 338 65.71 -57.00 -35.41
CA GLY A 338 66.30 -58.25 -34.97
C GLY A 338 66.83 -59.09 -36.14
N HIS A 339 66.04 -59.26 -37.20
CA HIS A 339 66.48 -59.95 -38.43
C HIS A 339 67.66 -59.25 -39.12
N LEU A 340 67.67 -57.91 -39.17
CA LEU A 340 68.80 -57.13 -39.73
C LEU A 340 70.04 -57.12 -38.83
N GLN A 341 69.91 -57.39 -37.53
CA GLN A 341 71.04 -57.58 -36.61
C GLN A 341 71.61 -58.99 -36.73
N ALA A 342 70.76 -60.03 -36.71
CA ALA A 342 71.18 -61.42 -36.90
C ALA A 342 71.92 -61.62 -38.23
N ARG A 343 71.35 -61.16 -39.35
CA ARG A 343 71.99 -61.26 -40.68
C ARG A 343 73.32 -60.49 -40.77
N ARG A 344 73.50 -59.43 -39.99
CA ARG A 344 74.78 -58.71 -39.90
C ARG A 344 75.83 -59.55 -39.17
N GLN A 345 75.46 -60.17 -38.05
CA GLN A 345 76.32 -61.08 -37.30
C GLN A 345 76.68 -62.33 -38.10
N GLU A 346 75.75 -62.89 -38.87
CA GLU A 346 76.02 -63.97 -39.83
C GLU A 346 77.07 -63.56 -40.88
N HIS A 347 76.92 -62.38 -41.48
CA HIS A 347 77.91 -61.86 -42.44
C HIS A 347 79.26 -61.50 -41.80
N GLU A 348 79.26 -61.02 -40.55
CA GLU A 348 80.47 -60.73 -39.77
C GLU A 348 81.24 -62.01 -39.45
N GLN A 349 80.56 -63.05 -38.96
CA GLN A 349 81.14 -64.38 -38.72
C GLN A 349 81.61 -65.07 -40.01
N GLN A 350 80.89 -64.89 -41.13
CA GLN A 350 81.33 -65.37 -42.45
C GLN A 350 82.67 -64.71 -42.82
N LEU A 351 82.77 -63.38 -42.75
CA LEU A 351 84.01 -62.66 -43.04
C LEU A 351 85.15 -63.01 -42.08
N GLU A 352 84.87 -63.24 -40.79
CA GLU A 352 85.87 -63.74 -39.84
C GLU A 352 86.38 -65.13 -40.25
N SER A 353 85.48 -66.05 -40.61
CA SER A 353 85.88 -67.40 -41.07
C SER A 353 86.65 -67.38 -42.39
N GLU A 354 86.26 -66.56 -43.37
CA GLU A 354 87.02 -66.36 -44.63
C GLU A 354 88.42 -65.79 -44.35
N LEU A 355 88.54 -64.86 -43.38
CA LEU A 355 89.82 -64.30 -42.97
C LEU A 355 90.69 -65.31 -42.22
N GLU A 356 90.11 -66.23 -41.46
CA GLU A 356 90.84 -67.35 -40.82
C GLU A 356 91.30 -68.40 -41.84
N GLU A 357 90.46 -68.78 -42.81
CA GLU A 357 90.89 -69.63 -43.93
C GLU A 357 92.03 -68.99 -44.72
N ILE A 358 91.95 -67.67 -45.00
CA ILE A 358 93.03 -66.92 -45.66
C ILE A 358 94.31 -66.86 -44.80
N ARG A 359 94.21 -66.82 -43.47
CA ARG A 359 95.39 -66.90 -42.58
C ARG A 359 96.00 -68.29 -42.62
N THR A 360 95.23 -69.36 -42.42
CA THR A 360 95.75 -70.73 -42.41
C THR A 360 96.33 -71.13 -43.77
N LEU A 361 95.74 -70.66 -44.88
CA LEU A 361 96.31 -70.86 -46.22
C LEU A 361 97.63 -70.10 -46.41
N ARG A 362 97.78 -68.90 -45.84
CA ARG A 362 99.05 -68.16 -45.87
C ARG A 362 100.12 -68.88 -45.06
N GLU A 363 99.82 -69.22 -43.81
CA GLU A 363 100.71 -69.98 -42.91
C GLU A 363 101.14 -71.30 -43.55
N GLN A 364 100.22 -72.02 -44.19
CA GLN A 364 100.54 -73.19 -45.00
C GLN A 364 101.48 -72.83 -46.15
N THR A 365 101.19 -71.82 -46.99
CA THR A 365 102.08 -71.45 -48.11
C THR A 365 103.45 -70.90 -47.69
N GLU A 366 103.58 -70.37 -46.46
CA GLU A 366 104.85 -69.94 -45.88
C GLU A 366 105.65 -71.16 -45.40
N HIS A 367 105.03 -72.09 -44.67
CA HIS A 367 105.67 -73.36 -44.27
C HIS A 367 106.07 -74.22 -45.48
N ASP A 368 105.17 -74.34 -46.46
CA ASP A 368 105.37 -75.02 -47.75
C ASP A 368 106.52 -74.39 -48.57
N ARG A 369 106.88 -73.13 -48.29
CA ARG A 369 108.02 -72.41 -48.87
C ARG A 369 109.30 -72.59 -48.05
N GLU A 370 109.22 -72.58 -46.72
CA GLU A 370 110.34 -72.87 -45.82
C GLU A 370 110.86 -74.31 -46.02
N ASP A 371 109.96 -75.29 -46.15
CA ASP A 371 110.32 -76.68 -46.46
C ASP A 371 111.05 -76.80 -47.80
N LYS A 372 110.55 -76.12 -48.85
CA LYS A 372 111.20 -76.11 -50.18
C LYS A 372 112.56 -75.40 -50.15
N LEU A 373 112.71 -74.34 -49.35
CA LEU A 373 114.02 -73.69 -49.14
C LEU A 373 114.97 -74.61 -48.37
N THR A 374 114.47 -75.36 -47.39
CA THR A 374 115.24 -76.34 -46.60
C THR A 374 115.69 -77.51 -47.47
N GLU A 375 114.81 -78.08 -48.30
CA GLU A 375 115.20 -79.10 -49.30
C GLU A 375 116.30 -78.60 -50.25
N LEU A 376 116.18 -77.37 -50.74
CA LEU A 376 117.17 -76.77 -51.64
C LEU A 376 118.50 -76.55 -50.93
N TRP A 377 118.48 -76.09 -49.69
CA TRP A 377 119.67 -75.90 -48.87
C TRP A 377 120.35 -77.23 -48.52
N GLU A 378 119.60 -78.27 -48.14
CA GLU A 378 120.15 -79.62 -47.97
C GLU A 378 120.77 -80.17 -49.27
N ARG A 379 120.13 -79.94 -50.42
CA ARG A 379 120.66 -80.36 -51.74
C ARG A 379 121.93 -79.60 -52.08
N GLU A 380 122.01 -78.30 -51.74
CA GLU A 380 123.21 -77.50 -51.90
C GLU A 380 124.33 -77.98 -50.96
N GLU A 381 124.06 -78.17 -49.67
CA GLU A 381 125.05 -78.65 -48.69
C GLU A 381 125.59 -80.03 -49.08
N ARG A 382 124.72 -80.97 -49.48
CA ARG A 382 125.14 -82.27 -50.01
C ARG A 382 126.02 -82.12 -51.25
N ALA A 383 125.66 -81.25 -52.20
CA ALA A 383 126.46 -81.01 -53.41
C ALA A 383 127.81 -80.32 -53.10
N GLN A 384 127.85 -79.41 -52.12
CA GLN A 384 129.08 -78.79 -51.62
C GLN A 384 129.96 -79.83 -50.90
N HIS A 385 129.39 -80.74 -50.11
CA HIS A 385 130.11 -81.82 -49.44
C HIS A 385 130.68 -82.82 -50.43
N ASP A 386 129.88 -83.29 -51.39
CA ASP A 386 130.32 -84.10 -52.55
C ASP A 386 131.49 -83.44 -53.30
N ALA A 387 131.43 -82.12 -53.52
CA ALA A 387 132.49 -81.38 -54.18
C ALA A 387 133.77 -81.29 -53.32
N GLN A 388 133.64 -81.09 -52.00
CA GLN A 388 134.75 -81.10 -51.05
C GLN A 388 135.40 -82.49 -50.95
N GLU A 389 134.62 -83.57 -50.91
CA GLU A 389 135.13 -84.94 -50.95
C GLU A 389 135.89 -85.21 -52.26
N ARG A 390 135.33 -84.83 -53.41
CA ARG A 390 136.01 -84.96 -54.71
C ARG A 390 137.30 -84.15 -54.77
N LEU A 391 137.30 -82.91 -54.24
CA LEU A 391 138.52 -82.09 -54.12
C LEU A 391 139.55 -82.76 -53.22
N ARG A 392 139.16 -83.31 -52.07
CA ARG A 392 140.04 -84.07 -51.17
C ARG A 392 140.60 -85.32 -51.83
N GLN A 393 139.80 -86.08 -52.58
CA GLN A 393 140.25 -87.24 -53.36
C GLN A 393 141.23 -86.82 -54.47
N LEU A 394 141.01 -85.66 -55.11
CA LEU A 394 141.96 -85.07 -56.07
C LEU A 394 143.26 -84.60 -55.39
N GLU A 395 143.20 -84.05 -54.18
CA GLU A 395 144.39 -83.71 -53.39
C GLU A 395 145.15 -84.96 -52.93
N GLU A 396 144.47 -86.01 -52.49
CA GLU A 396 145.10 -87.27 -52.09
C GLU A 396 145.73 -87.99 -53.28
N THR A 397 145.07 -88.01 -54.44
CA THR A 397 145.67 -88.57 -55.68
C THR A 397 146.83 -87.70 -56.18
N ARG A 398 146.73 -86.36 -56.09
CA ARG A 398 147.86 -85.45 -56.37
C ARG A 398 149.03 -85.66 -55.40
N LYS A 399 148.78 -85.85 -54.10
CA LYS A 399 149.82 -86.19 -53.11
C LYS A 399 150.48 -87.52 -53.44
N ARG A 400 149.71 -88.59 -53.69
CA ARG A 400 150.25 -89.90 -54.12
C ARG A 400 151.05 -89.80 -55.43
N GLN A 401 150.65 -88.93 -56.37
CA GLN A 401 151.42 -88.66 -57.59
C GLN A 401 152.71 -87.86 -57.32
N LEU A 402 152.69 -86.87 -56.43
CA LEU A 402 153.89 -86.14 -55.99
C LEU A 402 154.84 -87.08 -55.25
N GLU A 403 154.37 -87.87 -54.30
CA GLU A 403 155.13 -88.91 -53.60
C GLU A 403 155.72 -89.93 -54.57
N ALA A 404 154.97 -90.38 -55.59
CA ALA A 404 155.49 -91.28 -56.62
C ALA A 404 156.55 -90.60 -57.52
N LEU A 405 156.41 -89.30 -57.80
CA LEU A 405 157.43 -88.51 -58.51
C LEU A 405 158.66 -88.27 -57.65
N GLU A 406 158.51 -87.99 -56.35
CA GLU A 406 159.60 -87.86 -55.39
C GLU A 406 160.35 -89.18 -55.20
N GLN A 407 159.65 -90.32 -55.09
CA GLN A 407 160.26 -91.65 -55.08
C GLN A 407 160.98 -91.96 -56.40
N ARG A 408 160.46 -91.50 -57.54
CA ARG A 408 161.09 -91.67 -58.85
C ARG A 408 162.31 -90.77 -59.02
N LEU A 409 162.27 -89.53 -58.52
CA LEU A 409 163.42 -88.63 -58.45
C LEU A 409 164.47 -89.10 -57.46
N ALA A 410 164.07 -89.69 -56.33
CA ALA A 410 164.97 -90.33 -55.37
C ALA A 410 165.65 -91.55 -55.99
N ARG A 411 164.92 -92.41 -56.73
CA ARG A 411 165.53 -93.49 -57.53
C ARG A 411 166.52 -92.96 -58.56
N LEU A 412 166.15 -91.93 -59.33
CA LEU A 412 167.03 -91.33 -60.34
C LEU A 412 168.30 -90.74 -59.72
N LYS A 413 168.20 -90.05 -58.57
CA LYS A 413 169.39 -89.59 -57.81
C LYS A 413 170.25 -90.75 -57.33
N LEU A 414 169.64 -91.83 -56.84
CA LEU A 414 170.35 -93.04 -56.40
C LEU A 414 170.94 -93.84 -57.59
N GLU A 415 170.48 -93.58 -58.82
CA GLU A 415 171.06 -94.07 -60.07
C GLU A 415 172.19 -93.14 -60.57
N GLU A 416 172.06 -91.82 -60.43
CA GLU A 416 173.13 -90.83 -60.67
C GLU A 416 174.31 -91.01 -59.70
N GLU A 417 174.05 -91.21 -58.41
CA GLU A 417 175.06 -91.51 -57.38
C GLU A 417 175.80 -92.82 -57.67
N LYS A 418 175.12 -93.82 -58.26
CA LYS A 418 175.76 -95.06 -58.72
C LYS A 418 176.59 -94.87 -59.99
N LEU A 419 176.14 -94.01 -60.92
CA LEU A 419 176.85 -93.71 -62.17
C LEU A 419 178.05 -92.77 -61.97
N THR A 420 178.11 -92.02 -60.88
CA THR A 420 179.23 -91.14 -60.52
C THR A 420 180.26 -91.80 -59.59
N SER A 421 180.09 -93.08 -59.25
CA SER A 421 180.89 -93.80 -58.23
C SER A 421 181.70 -94.99 -58.77
N GLN A 422 182.33 -94.86 -59.94
CA GLN A 422 183.48 -95.70 -60.33
C GLN A 422 184.63 -94.84 -60.91
N PRO A 423 185.90 -95.19 -60.62
CA PRO A 423 187.10 -94.42 -61.02
C PRO A 423 187.60 -94.74 -62.44
#